data_AF-A0A4R8TN16-F1
#
_entry.id   AF-A0A4R8TN16-F1
#
_cell.length_a   1.000
_cell.length_b   1.000
_cell.length_c   1.000
_cell.angle_alpha   90.00
_cell.angle_beta   90.00
_cell.angle_gamma   90.00
#
_symmetry.space_group_name_H-M   'P 1'
#
loop_
_entity.id
_entity.type
_entity.pdbx_description
1 polymer ?
#
loop_
_entity_poly.entity_id
_entity_poly.type
_entity_poly.pdbx_seq_one_letter_code
_entity_poly.pdbx_strand_id
1 'polypeptide(L)'
;MGTVEPEKPHAEPETCNPVDLNGNIATLHMQFLGHAPSQEQNEIDSSPLLLVPTLQRSPSLQFGLLGGILSEDGRPSKESRIFYNVSCPSSIFICGSQGSGKSNTLACLLENCLIPSQLGKLSHPLAGIVFHYDTFASDDGGLPCEAAFLASHAKASVRVLCAPTSFRTKVYSGIPQVDVKPLKISSTDLNTSRMLGLMAFQEGSKPLYLQVVQRILRDIRLEQQEKGSQFDYAKFKKALAREKFLEGQQGPLQQRLETLESFMVKGKARSDEERFEASFRSQI
;
A
#
# COMPACT_ATOMS: atom_id res chain seq x y z
N MET A 1 37.07 -3.41 67.60
CA MET A 1 35.78 -3.69 68.28
C MET A 1 34.71 -3.43 67.25
N GLY A 2 34.11 -4.49 66.72
CA GLY A 2 33.19 -4.46 65.59
C GLY A 2 32.82 -5.90 65.26
N THR A 3 31.77 -6.37 65.92
CA THR A 3 31.19 -7.72 65.79
C THR A 3 30.56 -7.86 64.40
N VAL A 4 31.00 -8.88 63.65
CA VAL A 4 30.36 -9.30 62.39
C VAL A 4 29.16 -10.16 62.74
N GLU A 5 27.95 -9.69 62.42
CA GLU A 5 26.72 -10.50 62.51
C GLU A 5 26.68 -11.57 61.42
N PRO A 6 26.13 -12.76 61.68
CA PRO A 6 26.01 -13.82 60.68
C PRO A 6 24.90 -13.53 59.66
N GLU A 7 25.17 -13.88 58.40
CA GLU A 7 24.25 -13.83 57.26
C GLU A 7 22.90 -14.52 57.56
N LYS A 8 21.80 -13.84 57.22
CA LYS A 8 20.45 -14.41 57.19
C LYS A 8 20.35 -15.44 56.05
N PRO A 9 19.71 -16.60 56.26
CA PRO A 9 19.49 -17.56 55.19
C PRO A 9 18.52 -17.00 54.15
N HIS A 10 18.84 -17.24 52.87
CA HIS A 10 18.01 -16.94 51.72
C HIS A 10 16.60 -17.50 51.90
N ALA A 11 15.58 -16.65 51.74
CA ALA A 11 14.19 -17.08 51.66
C ALA A 11 14.01 -17.94 50.40
N GLU A 12 13.47 -19.14 50.59
CA GLU A 12 13.04 -20.03 49.51
C GLU A 12 12.02 -19.32 48.61
N PRO A 13 12.02 -19.57 47.29
CA PRO A 13 11.03 -18.98 46.40
C PRO A 13 9.63 -19.47 46.83
N GLU A 14 8.70 -18.53 46.98
CA GLU A 14 7.29 -18.83 47.22
C GLU A 14 6.83 -19.89 46.22
N THR A 15 6.50 -21.06 46.76
CA THR A 15 5.96 -22.17 46.02
C THR A 15 4.66 -21.71 45.38
N CYS A 16 4.65 -21.67 44.04
CA CYS A 16 3.44 -21.49 43.27
C CYS A 16 2.44 -22.57 43.73
N ASN A 17 1.36 -22.15 44.39
CA ASN A 17 0.32 -23.07 44.84
C ASN A 17 -0.14 -23.91 43.64
N PRO A 18 -0.25 -25.25 43.78
CA PRO A 18 -0.74 -26.08 42.69
C PRO A 18 -2.13 -25.60 42.29
N VAL A 19 -2.28 -25.22 41.02
CA VAL A 19 -3.56 -24.80 40.45
C VAL A 19 -4.51 -25.99 40.56
N ASP A 20 -5.56 -25.83 41.38
CA ASP A 20 -6.60 -26.84 41.54
C ASP A 20 -7.37 -27.00 40.22
N LEU A 21 -6.98 -27.99 39.41
CA LEU A 21 -7.62 -28.34 38.14
C LEU A 21 -9.01 -28.99 38.34
N ASN A 22 -9.43 -29.23 39.59
CA ASN A 22 -10.78 -29.72 39.91
C ASN A 22 -11.77 -28.59 40.27
N GLY A 23 -11.31 -27.33 40.32
CA GLY A 23 -12.18 -26.17 40.37
C GLY A 23 -13.02 -26.04 39.10
N ASN A 24 -14.19 -25.39 39.17
CA ASN A 24 -15.04 -25.17 38.01
C ASN A 24 -14.25 -24.39 36.94
N ILE A 25 -13.73 -25.11 35.95
CA ILE A 25 -12.91 -24.61 34.84
C ILE A 25 -13.58 -23.40 34.17
N ALA A 26 -14.91 -23.37 34.14
CA ALA A 26 -15.67 -22.23 33.63
C ALA A 26 -15.42 -20.95 34.43
N THR A 27 -15.31 -21.01 35.76
CA THR A 27 -15.01 -19.84 36.61
C THR A 27 -13.61 -19.30 36.33
N LEU A 28 -12.61 -20.19 36.18
CA LEU A 28 -11.25 -19.80 35.82
C LEU A 28 -11.21 -19.18 34.41
N HIS A 29 -11.89 -19.77 33.44
CA HIS A 29 -12.05 -19.20 32.10
C HIS A 29 -12.73 -17.83 32.15
N MET A 30 -13.78 -17.66 32.97
CA MET A 30 -14.48 -16.38 33.12
C MET A 30 -13.60 -15.30 33.77
N GLN A 31 -12.62 -15.67 34.62
CA GLN A 31 -11.66 -14.70 35.15
C GLN A 31 -10.71 -14.17 34.06
N PHE A 32 -10.33 -14.99 33.08
CA PHE A 32 -9.60 -14.53 31.89
C PHE A 32 -10.45 -13.66 30.95
N LEU A 33 -11.78 -13.77 31.03
CA LEU A 33 -12.73 -12.94 30.27
C LEU A 33 -13.16 -11.66 31.02
N GLY A 34 -12.76 -11.50 32.28
CA GLY A 34 -13.03 -10.31 33.08
C GLY A 34 -12.19 -9.13 32.58
N HIS A 35 -12.82 -7.96 32.43
CA HIS A 35 -12.14 -6.77 31.89
C HIS A 35 -11.64 -5.88 33.02
N ALA A 36 -10.34 -5.53 32.97
CA ALA A 36 -9.81 -4.43 33.76
C ALA A 36 -10.19 -3.08 33.11
N PRO A 37 -10.39 -1.99 33.88
CA PRO A 37 -10.77 -0.69 33.32
C PRO A 37 -9.77 -0.14 32.28
N SER A 38 -8.48 -0.42 32.46
CA SER A 38 -7.42 -0.07 31.51
C SER A 38 -7.49 -0.86 30.21
N GLN A 39 -8.00 -2.09 30.25
CA GLN A 39 -8.19 -2.94 29.08
C GLN A 39 -9.37 -2.46 28.25
N GLU A 40 -10.46 -2.04 28.91
CA GLU A 40 -11.65 -1.48 28.26
C GLU A 40 -11.33 -0.22 27.44
N GLN A 41 -10.46 0.66 27.95
CA GLN A 41 -10.03 1.85 27.21
C GLN A 41 -9.22 1.50 25.95
N ASN A 42 -8.28 0.55 26.06
CA ASN A 42 -7.51 0.07 24.92
C ASN A 42 -8.39 -0.58 23.86
N GLU A 43 -9.44 -1.30 24.27
CA GLU A 43 -10.42 -1.91 23.35
C GLU A 43 -11.22 -0.85 22.59
N ILE A 44 -11.63 0.24 23.24
CA ILE A 44 -12.30 1.36 22.55
C ILE A 44 -11.35 2.01 21.55
N ASP A 45 -10.12 2.31 21.97
CA ASP A 45 -9.15 3.01 21.12
C ASP A 45 -8.70 2.17 19.92
N SER A 46 -8.73 0.85 20.06
CA SER A 46 -8.45 -0.12 19.00
C SER A 46 -9.69 -0.60 18.23
N SER A 47 -10.88 -0.08 18.53
CA SER A 47 -12.07 -0.42 17.77
C SER A 47 -12.11 0.37 16.46
N PRO A 48 -12.23 -0.29 15.28
CA PRO A 48 -12.30 0.40 14.00
C PRO A 48 -13.62 1.16 13.80
N LEU A 49 -14.68 0.76 14.51
CA LEU A 49 -15.99 1.40 14.49
C LEU A 49 -16.37 1.86 15.89
N LEU A 50 -16.90 3.08 15.97
CA LEU A 50 -17.28 3.73 17.22
C LEU A 50 -18.76 4.12 17.18
N LEU A 51 -19.44 3.91 18.29
CA LEU A 51 -20.77 4.45 18.53
C LEU A 51 -20.66 5.71 19.39
N VAL A 52 -21.74 6.49 19.48
CA VAL A 52 -21.75 7.74 20.27
C VAL A 52 -21.27 7.56 21.71
N PRO A 53 -21.67 6.53 22.47
CA PRO A 53 -21.22 6.37 23.86
C PRO A 53 -19.73 6.06 23.98
N THR A 54 -19.16 5.27 23.07
CA THR A 54 -17.73 4.93 23.12
C THR A 54 -16.86 6.12 22.71
N LEU A 55 -17.35 6.93 21.77
CA LEU A 55 -16.67 8.13 21.32
C LEU A 55 -16.45 9.17 22.45
N GLN A 56 -17.44 9.33 23.33
CA GLN A 56 -17.36 10.27 24.46
C GLN A 56 -16.27 9.90 25.48
N ARG A 57 -15.89 8.60 25.53
CA ARG A 57 -14.86 8.09 26.44
C ARG A 57 -13.43 8.29 25.91
N SER A 58 -13.27 8.48 24.60
CA SER A 58 -11.97 8.63 23.94
C SER A 58 -11.88 9.92 23.12
N PRO A 59 -11.82 11.10 23.75
CA PRO A 59 -11.87 12.40 23.06
C PRO A 59 -10.61 12.68 22.21
N SER A 60 -9.52 11.95 22.40
CA SER A 60 -8.27 12.07 21.65
C SER A 60 -8.35 11.45 20.25
N LEU A 61 -9.30 10.55 19.99
CA LEU A 61 -9.39 9.84 18.72
C LEU A 61 -9.72 10.79 17.56
N GLN A 62 -9.12 10.49 16.42
CA GLN A 62 -9.57 10.96 15.12
C GLN A 62 -10.62 10.02 14.56
N PHE A 63 -11.71 10.57 14.06
CA PHE A 63 -12.84 9.79 13.58
C PHE A 63 -13.64 10.59 12.56
N GLY A 64 -14.45 9.90 11.78
CA GLY A 64 -15.41 10.52 10.87
C GLY A 64 -16.68 9.71 10.78
N LEU A 65 -17.82 10.37 10.51
CA LEU A 65 -19.10 9.69 10.36
C LEU A 65 -19.03 8.72 9.17
N LEU A 66 -19.36 7.45 9.41
CA LEU A 66 -19.49 6.44 8.36
C LEU A 66 -20.95 6.28 7.93
N GLY A 67 -21.88 6.41 8.88
CA GLY A 67 -23.30 6.28 8.64
C GLY A 67 -24.10 6.25 9.93
N GLY A 68 -25.30 5.65 9.87
CA GLY A 68 -26.11 5.44 11.05
C GLY A 68 -27.14 4.34 10.84
N ILE A 69 -27.59 3.76 11.94
CA ILE A 69 -28.65 2.77 11.95
C ILE A 69 -29.99 3.52 11.94
N LEU A 70 -30.84 3.20 10.97
CA LEU A 70 -32.20 3.74 10.93
C LEU A 70 -33.09 2.97 11.91
N SER A 71 -33.95 3.68 12.63
CA SER A 71 -35.03 3.07 13.42
C SER A 71 -36.08 2.45 12.50
N GLU A 72 -36.99 1.63 13.07
CA GLU A 72 -38.03 0.94 12.29
C GLU A 72 -38.97 1.89 11.53
N ASP A 73 -39.13 3.13 12.01
CA ASP A 73 -39.87 4.21 11.36
C ASP A 73 -39.06 4.93 10.26
N GLY A 74 -37.86 4.43 9.96
CA GLY A 74 -36.94 4.97 8.95
C GLY A 74 -36.21 6.25 9.38
N ARG A 75 -36.36 6.69 10.64
CA ARG A 75 -35.76 7.95 11.10
C ARG A 75 -34.36 7.73 11.66
N PRO A 76 -33.40 8.62 11.35
CA PRO A 76 -32.10 8.59 11.99
C PRO A 76 -32.22 9.11 13.43
N SER A 77 -31.65 8.37 14.37
CA SER A 77 -31.46 8.82 15.75
C SER A 77 -30.04 9.34 15.97
N LYS A 78 -29.87 10.27 16.93
CA LYS A 78 -28.52 10.81 17.22
C LYS A 78 -27.60 9.71 17.75
N GLU A 79 -28.14 8.83 18.56
CA GLU A 79 -27.41 7.77 19.26
C GLU A 79 -27.02 6.64 18.29
N SER A 80 -27.71 6.53 17.14
CA SER A 80 -27.51 5.47 16.15
C SER A 80 -26.39 5.74 15.14
N ARG A 81 -25.62 6.83 15.30
CA ARG A 81 -24.50 7.14 14.40
C ARG A 81 -23.33 6.20 14.62
N ILE A 82 -22.75 5.77 13.50
CA ILE A 82 -21.55 4.93 13.45
C ILE A 82 -20.43 5.79 12.88
N PHE A 83 -19.32 5.85 13.61
CA PHE A 83 -18.11 6.56 13.22
C PHE A 83 -17.00 5.57 12.89
N TYR A 84 -16.20 5.91 11.90
CA TYR A 84 -14.96 5.21 11.59
C TYR A 84 -13.83 5.81 12.42
N ASN A 85 -13.09 4.96 13.15
CA ASN A 85 -11.92 5.36 13.92
C ASN A 85 -10.70 5.42 13.01
N VAL A 86 -10.28 6.63 12.65
CA VAL A 86 -9.11 6.87 11.79
C VAL A 86 -7.79 6.62 12.54
N SER A 87 -7.82 6.60 13.87
CA SER A 87 -6.63 6.39 14.71
C SER A 87 -6.24 4.93 14.82
N CYS A 88 -7.18 4.02 14.53
CA CYS A 88 -6.95 2.59 14.60
C CYS A 88 -6.57 2.02 13.23
N PRO A 89 -5.48 1.22 13.13
CA PRO A 89 -5.22 0.43 11.94
C PRO A 89 -6.40 -0.51 11.68
N SER A 90 -6.92 -0.53 10.45
CA SER A 90 -8.02 -1.42 10.08
C SER A 90 -7.87 -1.92 8.65
N SER A 91 -8.47 -3.08 8.37
CA SER A 91 -8.62 -3.63 7.03
C SER A 91 -10.10 -3.78 6.73
N ILE A 92 -10.53 -3.28 5.58
CA ILE A 92 -11.94 -3.23 5.21
C ILE A 92 -12.11 -3.87 3.83
N PHE A 93 -13.03 -4.82 3.74
CA PHE A 93 -13.45 -5.45 2.50
C PHE A 93 -14.88 -5.01 2.16
N ILE A 94 -15.06 -4.38 0.99
CA ILE A 94 -16.36 -3.86 0.54
C ILE A 94 -16.84 -4.69 -0.65
N CYS A 95 -17.95 -5.40 -0.47
CA CYS A 95 -18.61 -6.19 -1.50
C CYS A 95 -20.11 -5.87 -1.57
N GLY A 96 -20.77 -6.25 -2.66
CA GLY A 96 -22.18 -5.92 -2.90
C GLY A 96 -22.53 -5.86 -4.39
N SER A 97 -23.83 -5.90 -4.69
CA SER A 97 -24.36 -5.82 -6.05
C SER A 97 -24.00 -4.50 -6.75
N GLN A 98 -24.10 -4.46 -8.07
CA GLN A 98 -23.94 -3.21 -8.82
C GLN A 98 -24.93 -2.15 -8.31
N GLY A 99 -24.46 -0.93 -8.08
CA GLY A 99 -25.30 0.16 -7.56
C GLY A 99 -25.55 0.14 -6.05
N SER A 100 -25.00 -0.82 -5.28
CA SER A 100 -25.20 -0.92 -3.83
C SER A 100 -24.43 0.11 -2.98
N GLY A 101 -23.84 1.14 -3.59
CA GLY A 101 -23.10 2.18 -2.88
C GLY A 101 -21.67 1.81 -2.43
N LYS A 102 -21.06 0.75 -2.96
CA LYS A 102 -19.69 0.33 -2.57
C LYS A 102 -18.66 1.44 -2.72
N SER A 103 -18.65 2.11 -3.86
CA SER A 103 -17.72 3.19 -4.17
C SER A 103 -18.00 4.44 -3.34
N ASN A 104 -19.26 4.72 -3.04
CA ASN A 104 -19.66 5.75 -2.07
C ASN A 104 -19.12 5.45 -0.66
N THR A 105 -19.22 4.21 -0.19
CA THR A 105 -18.64 3.81 1.10
C THR A 105 -17.12 3.95 1.11
N LEU A 106 -16.44 3.56 0.02
CA LEU A 106 -15.00 3.77 -0.12
C LEU A 106 -14.63 5.25 -0.11
N ALA A 107 -15.37 6.09 -0.85
CA ALA A 107 -15.16 7.53 -0.86
C ALA A 107 -15.33 8.14 0.53
N CYS A 108 -16.39 7.77 1.26
CA CYS A 108 -16.63 8.22 2.63
C CYS A 108 -15.48 7.83 3.58
N LEU A 109 -14.96 6.61 3.48
CA LEU A 109 -13.78 6.18 4.24
C LEU A 109 -12.54 7.03 3.88
N LEU A 110 -12.31 7.29 2.60
CA LEU A 110 -11.20 8.13 2.15
C LEU A 110 -11.36 9.58 2.62
N GLU A 111 -12.55 10.17 2.52
CA GLU A 111 -12.86 11.51 3.02
C GLU A 111 -12.58 11.63 4.51
N ASN A 112 -13.02 10.65 5.30
CA ASN A 112 -12.77 10.60 6.75
C ASN A 112 -11.28 10.53 7.09
N CYS A 113 -10.46 9.94 6.22
CA CYS A 113 -9.01 9.85 6.40
C CYS A 113 -8.24 11.08 5.88
N LEU A 114 -8.76 11.77 4.86
CA LEU A 114 -8.00 12.75 4.07
C LEU A 114 -8.48 14.20 4.26
N ILE A 115 -9.74 14.41 4.63
CA ILE A 115 -10.38 15.74 4.58
C ILE A 115 -10.99 16.08 5.95
N PRO A 116 -10.48 17.11 6.66
CA PRO A 116 -11.12 17.59 7.87
C PRO A 116 -12.53 18.14 7.58
N SER A 117 -13.54 17.53 8.19
CA SER A 117 -14.95 17.87 8.02
C SER A 117 -15.65 18.08 9.37
N GLN A 118 -16.86 18.66 9.34
CA GLN A 118 -17.71 18.84 10.53
C GLN A 118 -18.39 17.55 10.99
N LEU A 119 -18.29 16.47 10.20
CA LEU A 119 -18.89 15.17 10.48
C LEU A 119 -17.95 14.27 11.33
N GLY A 120 -16.82 14.81 11.77
CA GLY A 120 -15.80 14.08 12.50
C GLY A 120 -14.79 15.00 13.18
N LYS A 121 -13.71 14.39 13.66
CA LYS A 121 -12.52 15.06 14.18
C LYS A 121 -11.31 14.48 13.47
N LEU A 122 -10.65 15.29 12.64
CA LEU A 122 -9.43 14.90 11.93
C LEU A 122 -8.39 16.01 12.07
N SER A 123 -7.59 15.94 13.14
CA SER A 123 -6.53 16.93 13.41
C SER A 123 -5.30 16.73 12.52
N HIS A 124 -5.03 15.48 12.14
CA HIS A 124 -3.92 15.07 11.30
C HIS A 124 -4.45 14.20 10.15
N PRO A 125 -4.78 14.82 9.00
CA PRO A 125 -5.11 14.09 7.79
C PRO A 125 -4.02 13.13 7.37
N LEU A 126 -4.42 11.97 6.84
CA LEU A 126 -3.53 10.94 6.35
C LEU A 126 -3.16 11.18 4.87
N ALA A 127 -2.24 10.36 4.36
CA ALA A 127 -2.00 10.22 2.93
C ALA A 127 -2.61 8.89 2.45
N GLY A 128 -3.25 8.93 1.27
CA GLY A 128 -3.90 7.76 0.67
C GLY A 128 -3.21 7.33 -0.62
N ILE A 129 -3.12 6.01 -0.83
CA ILE A 129 -2.74 5.41 -2.10
C ILE A 129 -3.88 4.49 -2.53
N VAL A 130 -4.40 4.73 -3.73
CA VAL A 130 -5.49 3.93 -4.32
C VAL A 130 -4.97 3.23 -5.57
N PHE A 131 -5.00 1.91 -5.56
CA PHE A 131 -4.77 1.09 -6.74
C PHE A 131 -6.12 0.79 -7.39
N HIS A 132 -6.39 1.47 -8.49
CA HIS A 132 -7.61 1.27 -9.26
C HIS A 132 -7.33 0.35 -10.44
N TYR A 133 -7.98 -0.80 -10.44
CA TYR A 133 -7.97 -1.73 -11.57
C TYR A 133 -9.26 -1.54 -12.36
N ASP A 134 -9.15 -1.09 -13.60
CA ASP A 134 -10.26 -0.98 -14.54
C ASP A 134 -9.79 -1.36 -15.94
N THR A 135 -10.71 -1.88 -16.75
CA THR A 135 -10.47 -2.17 -18.15
C THR A 135 -10.54 -0.88 -18.94
N PHE A 136 -9.40 -0.43 -19.46
CA PHE A 136 -9.36 0.72 -20.37
C PHE A 136 -10.20 0.41 -21.62
N ALA A 137 -11.33 1.10 -21.79
CA ALA A 137 -12.30 0.78 -22.83
C ALA A 137 -12.05 1.52 -24.16
N SER A 138 -11.57 2.77 -24.14
CA SER A 138 -11.28 3.54 -25.37
C SER A 138 -10.48 4.83 -25.13
N ASP A 139 -9.87 5.37 -26.19
CA ASP A 139 -9.13 6.64 -26.20
C ASP A 139 -10.02 7.88 -25.93
N ASP A 140 -11.30 7.79 -26.31
CA ASP A 140 -12.31 8.85 -26.15
C ASP A 140 -13.21 8.67 -24.91
N GLY A 141 -13.08 7.55 -24.19
CA GLY A 141 -14.06 7.17 -23.18
C GLY A 141 -13.59 6.09 -22.21
N GLY A 142 -13.65 6.44 -20.94
CA GLY A 142 -13.54 5.57 -19.78
C GLY A 142 -14.14 6.30 -18.58
N LEU A 143 -14.54 5.57 -17.54
CA LEU A 143 -14.98 6.21 -16.31
C LEU A 143 -13.74 6.56 -15.48
N PRO A 144 -13.63 7.80 -14.97
CA PRO A 144 -12.57 8.11 -14.02
C PRO A 144 -12.74 7.27 -12.77
N CYS A 145 -11.62 6.93 -12.13
CA CYS A 145 -11.66 6.34 -10.79
C CYS A 145 -12.48 7.26 -9.87
N GLU A 146 -13.52 6.73 -9.23
CA GLU A 146 -14.42 7.55 -8.40
C GLU A 146 -13.67 8.26 -7.25
N ALA A 147 -12.59 7.65 -6.73
CA ALA A 147 -11.74 8.28 -5.72
C ALA A 147 -11.06 9.57 -6.23
N ALA A 148 -10.95 9.78 -7.54
CA ALA A 148 -10.41 11.03 -8.08
C ALA A 148 -11.32 12.24 -7.82
N PHE A 149 -12.63 12.02 -7.62
CA PHE A 149 -13.56 13.11 -7.29
C PHE A 149 -13.28 13.78 -5.94
N LEU A 150 -12.46 13.16 -5.08
CA LEU A 150 -11.95 13.81 -3.87
C LEU A 150 -11.25 15.14 -4.18
N ALA A 151 -10.67 15.30 -5.37
CA ALA A 151 -10.05 16.54 -5.85
C ALA A 151 -11.03 17.73 -5.91
N SER A 152 -12.34 17.46 -5.92
CA SER A 152 -13.36 18.50 -5.90
C SER A 152 -13.36 19.29 -4.59
N HIS A 153 -12.76 18.76 -3.53
CA HIS A 153 -12.64 19.44 -2.25
C HIS A 153 -11.28 20.15 -2.13
N ALA A 154 -11.28 21.46 -1.89
CA ALA A 154 -10.07 22.31 -1.88
C ALA A 154 -8.98 21.92 -0.85
N LYS A 155 -9.28 21.02 0.09
CA LYS A 155 -8.34 20.50 1.09
C LYS A 155 -7.70 19.17 0.69
N ALA A 156 -8.12 18.57 -0.41
CA ALA A 156 -7.56 17.34 -0.93
C ALA A 156 -6.71 17.63 -2.18
N SER A 157 -5.52 17.03 -2.23
CA SER A 157 -4.66 17.07 -3.41
C SER A 157 -4.61 15.68 -4.02
N VAL A 158 -5.23 15.50 -5.19
CA VAL A 158 -5.26 14.21 -5.87
C VAL A 158 -4.29 14.21 -7.05
N ARG A 159 -3.38 13.24 -7.04
CA ARG A 159 -2.52 12.92 -8.17
C ARG A 159 -2.90 11.56 -8.73
N VAL A 160 -3.24 11.52 -10.02
CA VAL A 160 -3.52 10.27 -10.74
C VAL A 160 -2.28 9.88 -11.53
N LEU A 161 -1.76 8.68 -11.27
CA LEU A 161 -0.65 8.11 -12.04
C LEU A 161 -1.20 7.08 -13.03
N CYS A 162 -1.18 7.41 -14.31
CA CYS A 162 -1.65 6.54 -15.38
C CYS A 162 -0.51 5.83 -16.09
N ALA A 163 -0.79 4.71 -16.76
CA ALA A 163 0.18 4.13 -17.67
C ALA A 163 0.66 5.18 -18.69
N PRO A 164 1.94 5.19 -19.08
CA PRO A 164 2.49 6.14 -20.04
C PRO A 164 1.72 6.21 -21.37
N THR A 165 1.08 5.11 -21.76
CA THR A 165 0.24 5.00 -22.95
C THR A 165 -1.14 5.66 -22.81
N SER A 166 -1.68 5.75 -21.60
CA SER A 166 -3.04 6.28 -21.33
C SER A 166 -3.05 7.69 -20.71
N PHE A 167 -1.90 8.25 -20.37
CA PHE A 167 -1.79 9.57 -19.71
C PHE A 167 -2.45 10.73 -20.48
N ARG A 168 -2.52 10.66 -21.82
CA ARG A 168 -3.08 11.72 -22.67
C ARG A 168 -4.60 11.65 -22.83
N THR A 169 -5.24 10.68 -22.20
CA THR A 169 -6.69 10.48 -22.32
C THR A 169 -7.43 11.55 -21.52
N LYS A 170 -8.62 11.95 -22.01
CA LYS A 170 -9.42 13.01 -21.39
C LYS A 170 -10.29 12.52 -20.23
N VAL A 171 -10.07 11.30 -19.74
CA VAL A 171 -10.90 10.64 -18.71
C VAL A 171 -11.11 11.51 -17.47
N TYR A 172 -10.07 12.19 -17.00
CA TYR A 172 -10.12 13.03 -15.79
C TYR A 172 -10.40 14.52 -16.08
N SER A 173 -10.61 14.92 -17.34
CA SER A 173 -10.76 16.33 -17.72
C SER A 173 -11.97 17.03 -17.11
N GLY A 174 -13.00 16.26 -16.74
CA GLY A 174 -14.20 16.77 -16.06
C GLY A 174 -14.05 16.95 -14.55
N ILE A 175 -12.93 16.55 -13.95
CA ILE A 175 -12.72 16.66 -12.50
C ILE A 175 -11.79 17.85 -12.21
N PRO A 176 -12.23 18.85 -11.43
CA PRO A 176 -11.41 20.00 -11.11
C PRO A 176 -10.22 19.58 -10.22
N GLN A 177 -9.08 20.25 -10.39
CA GLN A 177 -7.90 20.14 -9.50
C GLN A 177 -7.21 18.76 -9.45
N VAL A 178 -7.48 17.85 -10.39
CA VAL A 178 -6.75 16.58 -10.52
C VAL A 178 -5.42 16.79 -11.26
N ASP A 179 -4.30 16.40 -10.64
CA ASP A 179 -2.97 16.33 -11.26
C ASP A 179 -2.76 14.95 -11.90
N VAL A 180 -3.06 14.80 -13.18
CA VAL A 180 -2.75 13.56 -13.90
C VAL A 180 -1.28 13.58 -14.31
N LYS A 181 -0.55 12.47 -14.09
CA LYS A 181 0.84 12.29 -14.55
C LYS A 181 1.07 10.87 -15.08
N PRO A 182 2.02 10.67 -16.01
CA PRO A 182 2.43 9.33 -16.38
C PRO A 182 3.16 8.68 -15.20
N LEU A 183 2.83 7.42 -14.90
CA LEU A 183 3.54 6.57 -13.97
C LEU A 183 4.91 6.27 -14.56
N LYS A 184 5.94 6.84 -13.95
CA LYS A 184 7.32 6.66 -14.36
C LYS A 184 8.17 6.20 -13.19
N ILE A 185 9.09 5.29 -13.46
CA ILE A 185 9.97 4.66 -12.48
C ILE A 185 11.40 5.15 -12.76
N SER A 186 12.10 5.58 -11.71
CA SER A 186 13.50 5.96 -11.81
C SER A 186 14.36 4.71 -12.03
N SER A 187 15.45 4.83 -12.78
CA SER A 187 16.44 3.74 -12.90
C SER A 187 16.99 3.33 -11.53
N THR A 188 17.10 4.28 -10.60
CA THR A 188 17.61 4.06 -9.24
C THR A 188 16.70 3.16 -8.41
N ASP A 189 15.40 3.11 -8.75
CA ASP A 189 14.41 2.29 -8.05
C ASP A 189 14.30 0.88 -8.64
N LEU A 190 15.02 0.59 -9.73
CA LEU A 190 15.03 -0.74 -10.31
C LEU A 190 15.93 -1.68 -9.50
N ASN A 191 15.41 -2.89 -9.31
CA ASN A 191 16.16 -4.03 -8.80
C ASN A 191 15.74 -5.27 -9.60
N THR A 192 16.40 -6.40 -9.37
CA THR A 192 16.14 -7.64 -10.12
C THR A 192 14.66 -8.02 -10.12
N SER A 193 13.99 -7.98 -8.97
CA SER A 193 12.57 -8.34 -8.86
C SER A 193 11.66 -7.36 -9.62
N ARG A 194 11.88 -6.06 -9.48
CA ARG A 194 11.12 -5.01 -10.18
C ARG A 194 11.34 -5.04 -11.69
N MET A 195 12.57 -5.29 -12.15
CA MET A 195 12.85 -5.43 -13.57
C MET A 195 12.13 -6.64 -14.16
N LEU A 196 12.22 -7.79 -13.51
CA LEU A 196 11.53 -9.01 -13.97
C LEU A 196 10.00 -8.84 -13.93
N GLY A 197 9.47 -8.18 -12.90
CA GLY A 197 8.04 -7.86 -12.79
C GLY A 197 7.53 -6.94 -13.90
N LEU A 198 8.26 -5.85 -14.18
CA LEU A 198 7.91 -4.88 -15.23
C LEU A 198 8.07 -5.44 -16.65
N MET A 199 8.93 -6.43 -16.84
CA MET A 199 9.03 -7.18 -18.10
C MET A 199 7.85 -8.16 -18.31
N ALA A 200 6.96 -8.32 -17.33
CA ALA A 200 5.70 -9.06 -17.43
C ALA A 200 5.85 -10.52 -17.93
N PHE A 201 6.83 -11.26 -17.39
CA PHE A 201 6.96 -12.69 -17.68
C PHE A 201 5.82 -13.48 -17.04
N GLN A 202 5.19 -14.37 -17.81
CA GLN A 202 4.18 -15.29 -17.27
C GLN A 202 4.85 -16.35 -16.37
N GLU A 203 4.17 -16.71 -15.28
CA GLU A 203 4.61 -17.80 -14.42
C GLU A 203 4.48 -19.13 -15.19
N GLY A 204 5.62 -19.74 -15.55
CA GLY A 204 5.66 -21.06 -16.18
C GLY A 204 6.52 -21.17 -17.44
N SER A 205 6.79 -20.06 -18.14
CA SER A 205 7.61 -20.07 -19.36
C SER A 205 8.74 -19.03 -19.28
N LYS A 206 9.74 -19.30 -18.42
CA LYS A 206 10.92 -18.44 -18.34
C LYS A 206 11.83 -18.71 -19.55
N PRO A 207 11.99 -17.76 -20.49
CA PRO A 207 12.82 -18.00 -21.68
C PRO A 207 14.29 -18.11 -21.28
N LEU A 208 15.09 -18.82 -22.07
CA LEU A 208 16.50 -19.06 -21.75
C LEU A 208 17.32 -17.76 -21.62
N TYR A 209 16.96 -16.70 -22.35
CA TYR A 209 17.63 -15.40 -22.23
C TYR A 209 17.49 -14.78 -20.83
N LEU A 210 16.50 -15.19 -20.02
CA LEU A 210 16.37 -14.70 -18.65
C LEU A 210 17.54 -15.12 -17.75
N GLN A 211 18.18 -16.26 -18.02
CA GLN A 211 19.35 -16.69 -17.26
C GLN A 211 20.51 -15.69 -17.46
N VAL A 212 20.68 -15.21 -18.69
CA VAL A 212 21.68 -14.19 -19.04
C VAL A 212 21.35 -12.85 -18.36
N VAL A 213 20.09 -12.41 -18.45
CA VAL A 213 19.61 -11.18 -17.78
C VAL A 213 19.84 -11.26 -16.27
N GLN A 214 19.47 -12.37 -15.62
CA GLN A 214 19.67 -12.59 -14.19
C GLN A 214 21.13 -12.62 -13.79
N ARG A 215 22.01 -13.20 -14.60
CA ARG A 215 23.47 -13.18 -14.39
C ARG A 215 23.98 -11.75 -14.38
N ILE A 216 23.70 -10.97 -15.42
CA ILE A 216 24.13 -9.57 -15.52
C ILE A 216 23.62 -8.76 -14.31
N LEU A 217 22.35 -8.94 -13.93
CA LEU A 217 21.77 -8.23 -12.79
C LEU A 217 22.45 -8.61 -11.47
N ARG A 218 22.87 -9.87 -11.31
CA ARG A 218 23.65 -10.32 -10.16
C ARG A 218 25.03 -9.68 -10.12
N ASP A 219 25.72 -9.62 -11.25
CA ASP A 219 27.06 -9.02 -11.35
C ASP A 219 27.02 -7.52 -11.00
N ILE A 220 26.03 -6.79 -11.55
CA ILE A 220 25.82 -5.37 -11.20
C ILE A 220 25.48 -5.24 -9.71
N ARG A 221 24.71 -6.16 -9.14
CA ARG A 221 24.37 -6.13 -7.71
C ARG A 221 25.58 -6.32 -6.81
N LEU A 222 26.53 -7.19 -7.19
CA LEU A 222 27.78 -7.36 -6.45
C LEU A 222 28.60 -6.07 -6.47
N GLU A 223 28.77 -5.44 -7.63
CA GLU A 223 29.49 -4.17 -7.74
C GLU A 223 28.84 -3.03 -6.94
N GLN A 224 27.51 -3.01 -6.84
CA GLN A 224 26.80 -2.05 -5.98
C GLN A 224 27.13 -2.22 -4.51
N GLN A 225 27.25 -3.47 -4.04
CA GLN A 225 27.57 -3.76 -2.64
C GLN A 225 29.01 -3.36 -2.31
N GLU A 226 29.94 -3.56 -3.25
CA GLU A 226 31.33 -3.16 -3.08
C GLU A 226 31.50 -1.63 -3.08
N LYS A 227 30.78 -0.92 -3.96
CA LYS A 227 30.99 0.52 -4.20
C LYS A 227 29.98 1.44 -3.50
N GLY A 228 28.93 0.88 -2.90
CA GLY A 228 27.82 1.64 -2.34
C GLY A 228 27.01 2.43 -3.38
N SER A 229 27.08 2.05 -4.67
CA SER A 229 26.42 2.77 -5.76
C SER A 229 24.98 2.31 -6.01
N GLN A 230 24.16 3.17 -6.61
CA GLN A 230 22.80 2.83 -7.03
C GLN A 230 22.78 2.01 -8.33
N PHE A 231 21.59 1.51 -8.72
CA PHE A 231 21.41 0.82 -9.99
C PHE A 231 21.46 1.77 -11.18
N ASP A 232 22.25 1.38 -12.18
CA ASP A 232 22.41 2.09 -13.44
C ASP A 232 21.89 1.21 -14.58
N TYR A 233 20.74 1.59 -15.13
CA TYR A 233 20.12 0.90 -16.25
C TYR A 233 20.95 1.00 -17.54
N ALA A 234 21.68 2.10 -17.76
CA ALA A 234 22.55 2.25 -18.92
C ALA A 234 23.72 1.25 -18.85
N LYS A 235 24.26 1.01 -17.66
CA LYS A 235 25.26 -0.04 -17.44
C LYS A 235 24.71 -1.43 -17.74
N PHE A 236 23.48 -1.72 -17.29
CA PHE A 236 22.77 -2.95 -17.61
C PHE A 236 22.62 -3.15 -19.13
N LYS A 237 22.12 -2.13 -19.87
CA LYS A 237 22.00 -2.19 -21.34
C LYS A 237 23.34 -2.42 -22.04
N LYS A 238 24.42 -1.78 -21.57
CA LYS A 238 25.78 -1.97 -22.10
C LYS A 238 26.30 -3.38 -21.86
N ALA A 239 26.04 -3.98 -20.69
CA ALA A 239 26.40 -5.36 -20.41
C ALA A 239 25.59 -6.34 -21.27
N LEU A 240 24.28 -6.09 -21.42
CA LEU A 240 23.39 -6.91 -22.24
C LEU A 240 23.80 -6.91 -23.72
N ALA A 241 24.23 -5.77 -24.26
CA ALA A 241 24.70 -5.63 -25.64
C ALA A 241 25.98 -6.44 -25.95
N ARG A 242 26.74 -6.84 -24.93
CA ARG A 242 27.98 -7.61 -25.10
C ARG A 242 27.73 -9.12 -25.14
N GLU A 243 26.53 -9.56 -24.79
CA GLU A 243 26.17 -10.97 -24.75
C GLU A 243 25.75 -11.47 -26.13
N LYS A 244 26.11 -12.72 -26.41
CA LYS A 244 25.66 -13.42 -27.61
C LYS A 244 24.37 -14.19 -27.29
N PHE A 245 23.25 -13.68 -27.77
CA PHE A 245 21.97 -14.37 -27.70
C PHE A 245 21.82 -15.34 -28.88
N LEU A 246 21.10 -16.44 -28.66
CA LEU A 246 20.75 -17.36 -29.75
C LEU A 246 19.76 -16.70 -30.71
N GLU A 247 19.77 -17.17 -31.96
CA GLU A 247 18.82 -16.73 -32.99
C GLU A 247 17.38 -16.96 -32.49
N GLY A 248 16.54 -15.92 -32.55
CA GLY A 248 15.17 -15.94 -32.02
C GLY A 248 15.01 -15.54 -30.54
N GLN A 249 16.08 -15.35 -29.76
CA GLN A 249 15.97 -14.86 -28.38
C GLN A 249 15.95 -13.32 -28.28
N GLN A 250 16.61 -12.64 -29.21
CA GLN A 250 16.77 -11.18 -29.19
C GLN A 250 15.44 -10.44 -29.32
N GLY A 251 14.59 -10.84 -30.28
CA GLY A 251 13.29 -10.20 -30.52
C GLY A 251 12.40 -10.19 -29.28
N PRO A 252 12.12 -11.35 -28.66
CA PRO A 252 11.33 -11.41 -27.42
C PRO A 252 11.95 -10.63 -26.26
N LEU A 253 13.28 -10.64 -26.10
CA LEU A 253 13.96 -9.85 -25.07
C LEU A 253 13.76 -8.34 -25.29
N GLN A 254 13.89 -7.89 -26.54
CA GLN A 254 13.72 -6.49 -26.92
C GLN A 254 12.31 -5.99 -26.61
N GLN A 255 11.26 -6.75 -26.97
CA GLN A 255 9.87 -6.39 -26.63
C GLN A 255 9.65 -6.20 -25.12
N ARG A 256 10.33 -7.01 -24.30
CA ARG A 256 10.24 -6.97 -22.83
C ARG A 256 10.97 -5.75 -22.27
N LEU A 257 12.12 -5.40 -22.84
CA LEU A 257 12.85 -4.18 -22.51
C LEU A 257 12.06 -2.93 -22.91
N GLU A 258 11.46 -2.90 -24.10
CA GLU A 258 10.61 -1.80 -24.55
C GLU A 258 9.42 -1.58 -23.62
N THR A 259 8.79 -2.67 -23.17
CA THR A 259 7.70 -2.62 -22.17
C THR A 259 8.19 -1.98 -20.88
N LEU A 260 9.34 -2.42 -20.34
CA LEU A 260 9.93 -1.85 -19.13
C LEU A 260 10.33 -0.37 -19.32
N GLU A 261 11.00 -0.05 -20.41
CA GLU A 261 11.49 1.30 -20.76
C GLU A 261 10.33 2.27 -20.98
N SER A 262 9.17 1.78 -21.44
CA SER A 262 7.97 2.59 -21.55
C SER A 262 7.55 3.20 -20.20
N PHE A 263 7.83 2.53 -19.07
CA PHE A 263 7.59 3.02 -17.71
C PHE A 263 8.80 3.71 -17.08
N MET A 264 9.94 3.83 -17.75
CA MET A 264 11.10 4.52 -17.19
C MET A 264 11.05 6.03 -17.45
N VAL A 265 11.62 6.79 -16.51
CA VAL A 265 11.92 8.22 -16.74
C VAL A 265 12.90 8.30 -17.90
N LYS A 266 12.55 9.05 -18.96
CA LYS A 266 13.50 9.34 -20.03
C LYS A 266 14.61 10.21 -19.45
N GLY A 267 15.79 9.63 -19.27
CA GLY A 267 16.97 10.37 -18.84
C GLY A 267 17.29 11.47 -19.86
N LYS A 268 18.07 12.46 -19.46
CA LYS A 268 18.66 13.49 -20.35
C LYS A 268 19.66 12.92 -21.39
N ALA A 269 19.67 11.61 -21.63
CA ALA A 269 20.61 10.90 -22.50
C ALA A 269 19.96 10.58 -23.84
N ARG A 270 19.50 11.61 -24.55
CA ARG A 270 18.98 11.49 -25.93
C ARG A 270 20.06 10.97 -26.92
N SER A 271 21.33 11.04 -26.55
CA SER A 271 22.48 10.64 -27.37
C SER A 271 22.88 9.15 -27.28
N ASP A 272 22.56 8.46 -26.19
CA ASP A 272 22.99 7.06 -25.98
C ASP A 272 21.94 6.06 -26.51
N GLU A 273 20.67 6.46 -26.53
CA GLU A 273 19.53 5.68 -27.02
C GLU A 273 19.59 5.51 -28.56
N GLU A 274 19.93 6.58 -29.28
CA GLU A 274 20.14 6.56 -30.74
C GLU A 274 21.35 5.69 -31.14
N ARG A 275 22.39 5.65 -30.28
CA ARG A 275 23.60 4.84 -30.53
C ARG A 275 23.40 3.36 -30.24
N PHE A 276 22.55 3.02 -29.26
CA PHE A 276 22.15 1.63 -29.00
C PHE A 276 21.27 1.08 -30.11
N GLU A 277 20.22 1.81 -30.52
CA GLU A 277 19.36 1.43 -31.65
C GLU A 277 20.18 1.24 -32.94
N ALA A 278 21.13 2.13 -33.22
CA ALA A 278 22.00 2.01 -34.39
C ALA A 278 22.95 0.80 -34.31
N SER A 279 23.58 0.55 -33.15
CA SER A 279 24.51 -0.57 -32.97
C SER A 279 23.83 -1.93 -32.90
N PHE A 280 22.56 -1.98 -32.50
CA PHE A 280 21.79 -3.20 -32.40
C PHE A 280 21.10 -3.54 -33.73
N ARG A 281 20.59 -2.53 -34.46
CA ARG A 281 20.06 -2.72 -35.83
C ARG A 281 21.13 -3.07 -36.86
N SER A 282 22.39 -2.70 -36.64
CA SER A 282 23.50 -3.11 -37.52
C SER A 282 23.91 -4.58 -37.34
N GLN A 283 23.30 -5.31 -36.40
CA GLN A 283 23.49 -6.75 -36.19
C GLN A 283 22.32 -7.58 -36.75
N ILE A 284 21.33 -6.92 -37.38
CA ILE A 284 20.29 -7.51 -38.24
C ILE A 284 20.80 -7.51 -39.68
#